data_AF-A0AAV1FR03-F1
#
_entry.id   AF-A0AAV1FR03-F1
#
_cell.length_a   1.000
_cell.length_b   1.000
_cell.length_c   1.000
_cell.angle_alpha   90.00
_cell.angle_beta   90.00
_cell.angle_gamma   90.00
#
_symmetry.space_group_name_H-M   'P 1'
#
loop_
_entity.id
_entity.type
_entity.pdbx_description
1 polymer ?
#
loop_
_entity_poly.entity_id
_entity_poly.type
_entity_poly.pdbx_seq_one_letter_code
_entity_poly.pdbx_strand_id
1 'polypeptide(L)'
;MQRALDTMSFIYSSLGLAINTPKTEVMIQERCPSSVNPVFSINGTPLQTVQQFCYLGSMLTPACHIDHDIEARINLVSAAFGRLRSCVFENRT
;
A
#
# COMPACT_ATOMS: atom_id res chain seq x y z
N MET A 1 -5.90 -13.10 -11.73
CA MET A 1 -4.82 -12.41 -11.02
C MET A 1 -3.48 -13.16 -11.14
N GLN A 2 -3.32 -14.39 -10.66
CA GLN A 2 -2.04 -15.13 -10.76
C GLN A 2 -1.43 -15.14 -12.18
N ARG A 3 -2.19 -15.52 -13.21
CA ARG A 3 -1.75 -15.46 -14.62
C ARG A 3 -1.23 -14.09 -15.08
N ALA A 4 -1.78 -12.99 -14.54
CA ALA A 4 -1.32 -11.64 -14.87
C ALA A 4 0.04 -11.36 -14.22
N LEU A 5 0.24 -11.78 -12.97
CA LEU A 5 1.54 -11.70 -12.28
C LEU A 5 2.61 -12.52 -13.00
N ASP A 6 2.28 -13.72 -13.46
CA ASP A 6 3.20 -14.58 -14.22
C ASP A 6 3.62 -13.90 -15.53
N THR A 7 2.65 -13.31 -16.24
CA THR A 7 2.89 -12.58 -17.50
C THR A 7 3.75 -11.33 -17.25
N MET A 8 3.47 -10.58 -16.19
CA MET A 8 4.29 -9.43 -15.79
C MET A 8 5.72 -9.86 -15.44
N SER A 9 5.89 -10.90 -14.61
CA SER A 9 7.22 -11.42 -14.27
C SER A 9 8.03 -11.78 -15.52
N PHE A 10 7.39 -12.45 -16.48
CA PHE A 10 8.02 -12.81 -17.75
C PHE A 10 8.43 -11.58 -18.58
N ILE A 11 7.54 -10.60 -18.76
CA ILE A 11 7.83 -9.38 -19.54
C ILE A 11 8.92 -8.54 -18.87
N TYR A 12 8.87 -8.38 -17.54
CA TYR A 12 9.87 -7.59 -16.84
C TYR A 12 11.25 -8.25 -16.97
N SER A 13 11.33 -9.58 -16.84
CA SER A 13 12.55 -10.34 -17.05
C SER A 13 13.10 -10.18 -18.49
N SER A 14 12.23 -10.22 -19.51
CA SER A 14 12.66 -10.03 -20.91
C SER A 14 13.15 -8.61 -21.21
N LEU A 15 12.71 -7.63 -20.42
CA LEU A 15 13.20 -6.25 -20.46
C LEU A 15 14.46 -6.02 -19.60
N GLY A 16 14.99 -7.06 -18.95
CA GLY A 16 16.13 -6.95 -18.03
C GLY A 16 15.79 -6.33 -16.67
N LEU A 17 14.51 -6.28 -16.30
CA LEU A 17 14.02 -5.81 -15.01
C LEU A 17 13.75 -6.97 -14.05
N ALA A 18 14.00 -6.74 -12.77
CA ALA A 18 13.70 -7.70 -11.70
C ALA A 18 12.61 -7.14 -10.78
N ILE A 19 11.61 -7.96 -10.46
CA ILE A 19 10.60 -7.62 -9.47
C ILE A 19 11.19 -7.83 -8.07
N ASN A 20 11.11 -6.80 -7.23
CA ASN A 20 11.52 -6.90 -5.83
C ASN A 20 10.41 -7.57 -5.01
N THR A 21 10.43 -8.90 -4.93
CA THR A 21 9.41 -9.69 -4.22
C THR A 21 9.28 -9.35 -2.74
N PRO A 22 10.36 -9.09 -1.95
CA PRO A 22 10.21 -8.65 -0.55
C PRO A 22 9.46 -7.33 -0.37
N LYS A 23 9.49 -6.43 -1.37
CA LYS A 23 8.74 -5.16 -1.35
C LYS A 23 7.38 -5.24 -2.03
N THR A 24 7.03 -6.39 -2.60
CA THR A 24 5.77 -6.57 -3.34
C THR A 24 4.74 -7.22 -2.44
N GLU A 25 3.69 -6.48 -2.13
CA GLU A 25 2.57 -6.93 -1.30
C GLU A 25 1.28 -6.91 -2.12
N VAL A 26 0.29 -7.68 -1.70
CA VAL A 26 -1.04 -7.72 -2.34
C VAL A 26 -2.09 -7.31 -1.33
N MET A 27 -3.06 -6.52 -1.77
CA MET A 27 -4.28 -6.26 -1.02
C MET A 27 -5.46 -6.88 -1.78
N ILE A 28 -6.28 -7.65 -1.06
CA ILE A 28 -7.44 -8.31 -1.62
C ILE A 28 -8.67 -7.44 -1.33
N GLN A 29 -9.28 -6.90 -2.38
CA GLN A 29 -10.55 -6.17 -2.30
C GLN A 29 -11.69 -7.11 -2.67
N GLU A 30 -12.23 -7.80 -1.69
CA GLU A 30 -13.37 -8.69 -1.87
C GLU A 30 -14.69 -7.96 -1.62
N ARG A 31 -15.61 -8.04 -2.58
CA ARG A 31 -16.97 -7.48 -2.46
C ARG A 31 -17.87 -8.35 -1.55
N CYS A 32 -17.54 -9.63 -1.42
CA CYS A 32 -18.22 -10.59 -0.56
C CYS A 32 -17.14 -11.40 0.16
N PRO A 33 -17.23 -11.61 1.49
CA PRO A 33 -16.24 -12.38 2.22
C PRO A 33 -16.21 -13.82 1.71
N SER A 34 -15.09 -14.22 1.12
CA SER A 34 -14.82 -15.61 0.78
C SER A 34 -14.28 -16.35 2.02
N SER A 35 -14.48 -17.67 2.06
CA SER A 35 -13.92 -18.51 3.13
C SER A 35 -12.41 -18.74 2.99
N VAL A 36 -11.82 -18.40 1.84
CA VAL A 36 -10.41 -18.65 1.52
C VAL A 36 -9.86 -17.50 0.68
N ASN A 37 -8.95 -16.72 1.28
CA ASN A 37 -8.20 -15.71 0.56
C ASN A 37 -7.27 -16.39 -0.46
N PRO A 38 -7.26 -15.95 -1.74
CA PRO A 38 -6.29 -16.44 -2.72
C PRO A 38 -4.86 -16.10 -2.31
N VAL A 39 -3.94 -17.03 -2.54
CA VAL A 39 -2.49 -16.82 -2.39
C VAL A 39 -1.89 -16.54 -3.76
N PHE A 40 -1.11 -15.47 -3.86
CA PHE A 40 -0.39 -15.10 -5.08
C PHE A 40 1.10 -15.29 -4.91
N SER A 41 1.80 -15.63 -5.99
CA SER A 41 3.26 -15.75 -5.98
C SER A 41 3.91 -15.16 -7.23
N ILE A 42 5.19 -14.81 -7.12
CA ILE A 42 6.05 -14.42 -8.24
C ILE A 42 7.26 -15.35 -8.20
N ASN A 43 7.50 -16.09 -9.29
CA ASN A 43 8.58 -17.07 -9.38
C ASN A 43 8.59 -18.06 -8.20
N GLY A 44 7.40 -18.51 -7.78
CA GLY A 44 7.21 -19.42 -6.64
C GLY A 44 7.36 -18.77 -5.25
N THR A 45 7.74 -17.49 -5.18
CA THR A 45 7.78 -16.75 -3.90
C THR A 45 6.39 -16.19 -3.60
N PRO A 46 5.72 -16.60 -2.50
CA PRO A 46 4.42 -16.06 -2.14
C PRO A 46 4.52 -14.58 -1.76
N LEU A 47 3.53 -13.80 -2.19
CA LEU A 47 3.41 -12.39 -1.83
C LEU A 47 2.63 -12.23 -0.52
N GLN A 48 3.04 -11.26 0.31
CA GLN A 48 2.34 -10.96 1.56
C GLN A 48 1.00 -10.28 1.26
N THR A 49 -0.07 -10.75 1.91
CA THR A 49 -1.36 -10.06 1.89
C THR A 49 -1.43 -9.01 2.99
N VAL A 50 -1.82 -7.78 2.66
CA VAL A 50 -1.94 -6.66 3.62
C VAL A 50 -3.35 -6.09 3.68
N GLN A 51 -3.70 -5.53 4.84
CA GLN A 51 -4.99 -4.85 5.09
C GLN A 51 -4.94 -3.34 4.86
N GLN A 52 -3.75 -2.76 4.78
CA GLN A 52 -3.55 -1.36 4.48
C GLN A 52 -2.45 -1.28 3.42
N PHE A 53 -2.69 -0.51 2.37
CA PHE A 53 -1.75 -0.36 1.28
C PHE A 53 -1.61 1.12 0.95
N CYS A 54 -0.40 1.65 1.13
CA CYS A 54 -0.10 3.03 0.74
C CYS A 54 0.21 3.06 -0.77
N TYR A 55 -0.68 3.64 -1.55
CA TYR A 55 -0.51 3.81 -2.99
C TYR A 55 -0.41 5.29 -3.34
N LEU A 56 0.75 5.72 -3.83
CA LEU A 56 1.03 7.10 -4.26
C LEU A 56 0.69 8.16 -3.18
N GLY A 57 0.84 7.80 -1.91
CA GLY A 57 0.55 8.67 -0.77
C GLY A 57 -0.88 8.63 -0.25
N SER A 58 -1.78 7.84 -0.88
CA SER A 58 -3.11 7.56 -0.34
C SER A 58 -3.15 6.21 0.37
N MET A 59 -3.86 6.14 1.48
CA MET A 59 -4.05 4.90 2.24
C MET A 59 -5.29 4.17 1.72
N LEU A 60 -5.07 2.96 1.19
CA LEU A 60 -6.13 2.08 0.72
C LEU A 60 -6.38 0.95 1.72
N THR A 61 -7.64 0.51 1.78
CA THR A 61 -8.09 -0.65 2.57
C THR A 61 -8.93 -1.60 1.70
N PRO A 62 -9.11 -2.87 2.11
CA PRO A 62 -9.96 -3.83 1.41
C PRO A 62 -11.38 -3.33 1.15
N ALA A 63 -11.96 -2.62 2.12
CA ALA A 63 -13.30 -2.05 2.01
C ALA A 63 -13.37 -0.81 1.12
N CYS A 64 -12.21 -0.21 0.78
CA CYS A 64 -12.09 0.96 -0.08
C CYS A 64 -12.87 2.20 0.43
N HIS A 65 -13.09 2.30 1.74
CA HIS A 65 -13.67 3.50 2.36
C HIS A 65 -12.63 4.61 2.46
N ILE A 66 -13.05 5.83 2.10
CA ILE A 66 -12.18 7.02 2.12
C ILE A 66 -11.83 7.48 3.54
N ASP A 67 -12.60 7.06 4.55
CA ASP A 67 -12.46 7.52 5.93
C ASP A 67 -11.04 7.28 6.49
N HIS A 68 -10.45 6.12 6.19
CA HIS A 68 -9.09 5.80 6.62
C HIS A 68 -8.03 6.69 5.98
N ASP A 69 -8.19 7.05 4.70
CA ASP A 69 -7.28 7.99 4.04
C ASP A 69 -7.41 9.40 4.62
N ILE A 70 -8.64 9.84 4.89
CA ILE A 70 -8.93 11.13 5.53
C ILE A 70 -8.28 11.18 6.91
N GLU A 71 -8.49 10.15 7.73
CA GLU A 71 -7.91 10.08 9.08
C GLU A 71 -6.37 10.08 9.04
N ALA A 72 -5.77 9.29 8.14
CA ALA A 72 -4.32 9.26 7.96
C ALA A 72 -3.76 10.65 7.58
N ARG A 73 -4.43 11.36 6.66
CA ARG A 73 -4.05 12.72 6.25
C ARG A 73 -4.19 13.73 7.41
N ILE A 74 -5.30 13.68 8.16
CA ILE A 74 -5.51 14.55 9.34
C ILE A 74 -4.40 14.33 10.36
N ASN A 75 -4.03 13.07 10.63
CA ASN A 75 -2.98 12.73 11.59
C ASN A 75 -1.61 13.23 11.13
N LEU A 76 -1.26 13.04 9.85
CA LEU A 76 0.00 13.54 9.28
C LEU A 76 0.10 15.06 9.35
N VAL A 77 -0.97 15.77 8.99
CA VAL A 77 -1.04 17.23 9.06
C VAL A 77 -0.93 17.70 10.51
N SER A 78 -1.72 17.12 11.42
CA SER A 78 -1.68 17.47 12.85
C SER A 78 -0.29 17.28 13.44
N ALA A 79 0.39 16.18 13.09
CA ALA A 79 1.77 15.93 13.51
C ALA A 79 2.75 16.96 12.92
N ALA A 80 2.59 17.35 11.65
CA ALA A 80 3.41 18.39 11.04
C ALA A 80 3.21 19.75 11.72
N PHE A 81 1.96 20.17 11.97
CA PHE A 81 1.65 21.39 12.71
C PHE A 81 2.21 21.34 14.14
N GLY A 82 2.08 20.21 14.84
CA GLY A 82 2.65 20.02 16.17
C GLY A 82 4.17 20.25 16.21
N ARG A 83 4.90 19.76 15.19
CA ARG A 83 6.36 19.99 15.07
C ARG A 83 6.74 21.44 14.78
N LEU A 84 5.86 22.22 14.14
CA LEU A 84 6.09 23.63 13.85
C LEU A 84 5.79 24.56 15.02
N ARG A 85 5.20 24.03 16.11
CA ARG A 85 4.72 24.81 17.25
C ARG A 85 5.76 25.75 17.84
N SER A 86 6.92 25.25 18.24
CA SER A 86 7.95 26.08 18.88
C SER A 86 8.63 27.05 17.91
N CYS A 87 8.87 26.64 16.67
CA CYS A 87 9.65 27.42 15.71
C CYS A 87 8.83 28.47 14.94
N VAL A 88 7.53 28.24 14.76
CA VAL A 88 6.65 29.09 13.94
C VAL A 88 5.53 29.71 14.79
N PHE A 89 4.77 28.91 15.54
CA PHE A 89 3.54 29.39 16.18
C PHE A 89 3.77 30.08 17.53
N GLU A 90 4.76 29.63 18.31
CA GLU A 90 5.11 30.18 19.62
C GLU A 90 6.37 31.06 19.57
N ASN A 91 7.02 31.18 18.41
CA ASN A 91 8.20 32.02 18.23
C ASN A 91 7.80 33.50 18.12
N ARG A 92 7.86 34.21 19.26
CA ARG A 92 7.48 35.63 19.40
C ARG A 92 8.68 36.59 19.32
N THR A 93 9.68 36.28 18.50
CA THR A 93 10.77 37.22 18.18
C THR A 93 10.29 38.33 17.27
#